data_AF-A0A943JLC0-F1
#
_entry.id   AF-A0A943JLC0-F1
#
_cell.length_a   1.000
_cell.length_b   1.000
_cell.length_c   1.000
_cell.angle_alpha   90.00
_cell.angle_beta   90.00
_cell.angle_gamma   90.00
#
_symmetry.space_group_name_H-M   'P 1'
#
loop_
_entity.id
_entity.type
_entity.pdbx_description
1 polymer ?
#
loop_
_entity_poly.entity_id
_entity_poly.type
_entity_poly.pdbx_seq_one_letter_code
_entity_poly.pdbx_strand_id
1 'polypeptide(L)'
;MKKYLFLVVSMLLVGCGYQADNKKLIFSEGVSEELLKIYELKDGSIVYSQFLDIYYKDSKTEQIKFSKALKKNKITIDEIISKNSRVDYANDGGSILYTFENNELSDTDFYILKCKKNNQGINNIIIGNETTITNGCIDYSKVDFK
;
A
#
# COMPACT_ATOMS: atom_id res chain seq x y z
N MET A 1 40.51 44.55 30.82
CA MET A 1 39.71 43.39 31.28
C MET A 1 38.72 43.01 30.18
N LYS A 2 38.99 41.94 29.43
CA LYS A 2 38.07 41.41 28.41
C LYS A 2 37.50 40.09 28.95
N LYS A 3 36.20 40.08 29.25
CA LYS A 3 35.46 38.89 29.68
C LYS A 3 35.09 38.11 28.42
N TYR A 4 35.69 36.93 28.23
CA TYR A 4 35.23 35.98 27.21
C TYR A 4 34.16 35.10 27.84
N LEU A 5 32.91 35.37 27.47
CA LEU A 5 31.75 34.57 27.81
C LEU A 5 31.75 33.35 26.89
N PHE A 6 32.29 32.22 27.36
CA PHE A 6 32.17 30.93 26.67
C PHE A 6 30.74 30.44 26.80
N LEU A 7 29.94 30.70 25.77
CA LEU A 7 28.57 30.19 25.65
C LEU A 7 28.67 28.77 25.10
N VAL A 8 28.70 27.78 25.99
CA VAL A 8 28.62 26.37 25.61
C VAL A 8 27.20 26.10 25.16
N VAL A 9 26.96 26.22 23.85
CA VAL A 9 25.73 25.75 23.21
C VAL A 9 25.78 24.22 23.24
N SER A 10 25.16 23.63 24.26
CA SER A 10 24.92 22.20 24.29
C SER A 10 23.97 21.86 23.13
N MET A 11 24.53 21.40 22.01
CA MET A 11 23.80 20.62 21.02
C MET A 11 23.30 19.37 21.75
N LEU A 12 22.10 19.46 22.31
CA LEU A 12 21.24 18.30 22.54
C LEU A 12 21.02 17.71 21.15
N LEU A 13 21.87 16.74 20.80
CA LEU A 13 21.55 15.71 19.84
C LEU A 13 20.33 15.00 20.40
N VAL A 14 19.15 15.57 20.17
CA VAL A 14 17.92 14.80 20.07
C VAL A 14 18.14 13.96 18.82
N GLY A 15 18.88 12.86 18.98
CA GLY A 15 18.78 11.77 18.05
C GLY A 15 17.30 11.41 18.07
N CYS A 16 16.54 11.91 17.10
CA CYS A 16 15.38 11.21 16.62
C CYS A 16 15.92 9.85 16.21
N GLY A 17 15.95 8.91 17.16
CA GLY A 17 16.12 7.51 16.86
C GLY A 17 15.04 7.22 15.85
N TYR A 18 15.44 7.04 14.60
CA TYR A 18 14.58 6.52 13.56
C TYR A 18 14.31 5.08 13.98
N GLN A 19 13.37 4.91 14.90
CA GLN A 19 12.82 3.61 15.22
C GLN A 19 12.11 3.21 13.94
N ALA A 20 12.71 2.30 13.17
CA ALA A 20 12.09 1.76 11.99
C ALA A 20 10.69 1.28 12.41
N ASP A 21 9.66 2.00 11.99
CA ASP A 21 8.29 1.53 12.14
C ASP A 21 8.22 0.30 11.24
N ASN A 22 8.36 -0.89 11.84
CA ASN A 22 8.28 -2.18 11.14
C ASN A 22 6.82 -2.40 10.70
N LYS A 23 6.43 -1.68 9.65
CA LYS A 23 5.12 -1.77 9.00
C LYS A 23 5.06 -3.09 8.26
N LYS A 24 4.06 -3.90 8.57
CA LYS A 24 3.83 -5.20 7.93
C LYS A 24 2.36 -5.36 7.52
N LEU A 25 2.18 -5.89 6.32
CA LEU A 25 0.93 -6.42 5.79
C LEU A 25 0.89 -7.92 6.08
N ILE A 26 -0.25 -8.36 6.59
CA ILE A 26 -0.52 -9.76 6.96
C ILE A 26 -1.75 -10.18 6.18
N PHE A 27 -1.58 -11.15 5.30
CA PHE A 27 -2.65 -11.63 4.42
C PHE A 27 -3.30 -12.87 5.04
N SER A 28 -4.63 -12.93 5.04
CA SER A 28 -5.34 -14.13 5.49
C SER A 28 -5.14 -15.29 4.52
N GLU A 29 -5.28 -16.52 5.00
CA GLU A 29 -5.47 -17.66 4.11
C GLU A 29 -6.78 -17.50 3.34
N GLY A 30 -6.73 -17.83 2.04
CA GLY A 30 -7.89 -17.79 1.16
C GLY A 30 -7.97 -16.54 0.27
N VAL A 31 -8.44 -16.78 -0.95
CA VAL A 31 -8.73 -15.77 -1.96
C VAL A 31 -10.19 -15.86 -2.36
N SER A 32 -10.77 -14.72 -2.70
CA SER A 32 -12.10 -14.61 -3.26
C SER A 32 -12.06 -14.83 -4.78
N GLU A 33 -13.11 -15.43 -5.33
CA GLU A 33 -13.33 -15.48 -6.78
C GLU A 33 -13.61 -14.07 -7.35
N GLU A 34 -14.22 -13.20 -6.53
CA GLU A 34 -14.53 -11.82 -6.85
C GLU A 34 -13.59 -10.83 -6.15
N LEU A 35 -13.40 -9.65 -6.75
CA LEU A 35 -12.64 -8.57 -6.12
C LEU A 35 -13.47 -7.84 -5.06
N LEU A 36 -12.98 -7.84 -3.82
CA LEU A 36 -13.63 -7.17 -2.69
C LEU A 36 -13.17 -5.72 -2.58
N LYS A 37 -14.12 -4.77 -2.48
CA LYS A 37 -13.81 -3.36 -2.21
C LYS A 37 -13.26 -3.20 -0.79
N ILE A 38 -12.02 -2.71 -0.67
CA ILE A 38 -11.35 -2.46 0.60
C ILE A 38 -11.59 -1.02 1.07
N TYR A 39 -11.30 -0.04 0.21
CA TYR A 39 -11.35 1.37 0.57
C TYR A 39 -11.41 2.27 -0.67
N GLU A 40 -11.96 3.47 -0.52
CA GLU A 40 -11.95 4.52 -1.54
C GLU A 40 -11.05 5.66 -1.07
N LEU A 41 -10.02 5.96 -1.86
CA LEU A 41 -9.05 7.00 -1.60
C LEU A 41 -9.65 8.37 -1.89
N LYS A 42 -9.04 9.41 -1.31
CA LYS A 42 -9.51 10.81 -1.46
C LYS A 42 -9.48 11.31 -2.90
N ASP A 43 -8.64 10.73 -3.75
CA ASP A 43 -8.55 11.05 -5.18
C ASP A 43 -9.60 10.32 -6.04
N GLY A 44 -10.49 9.55 -5.39
CA GLY A 44 -11.53 8.75 -6.04
C GLY A 44 -11.06 7.38 -6.51
N SER A 45 -9.79 7.00 -6.28
CA SER A 45 -9.32 5.66 -6.60
C SER A 45 -9.95 4.63 -5.65
N ILE A 46 -10.39 3.49 -6.18
CA ILE A 46 -10.95 2.41 -5.36
C ILE A 46 -9.93 1.27 -5.25
N VAL A 47 -9.61 0.90 -4.01
CA VAL A 47 -8.75 -0.23 -3.67
C VAL A 47 -9.61 -1.50 -3.57
N TYR A 48 -9.28 -2.48 -4.39
CA TYR A 48 -9.87 -3.81 -4.41
C TYR A 48 -8.84 -4.86 -4.01
N SER A 49 -9.32 -5.98 -3.46
CA SER A 49 -8.48 -7.12 -3.08
C SER A 49 -9.11 -8.43 -3.49
N GLN A 50 -8.30 -9.35 -3.98
CA GLN A 50 -8.67 -10.76 -4.08
C GLN A 50 -8.56 -11.47 -2.73
N PHE A 51 -7.63 -11.06 -1.87
CA PHE A 51 -7.46 -11.63 -0.54
C PHE A 51 -8.65 -11.26 0.35
N LEU A 52 -9.18 -12.25 1.09
CA LEU A 52 -10.38 -12.10 1.92
C LEU A 52 -10.18 -11.06 3.03
N ASP A 53 -9.06 -11.14 3.73
CA ASP A 53 -8.65 -10.13 4.70
C ASP A 53 -7.17 -9.76 4.51
N ILE A 54 -6.90 -8.46 4.65
CA ILE A 54 -5.55 -7.91 4.75
C ILE A 54 -5.50 -7.12 6.05
N TYR A 55 -4.48 -7.36 6.85
CA TYR A 55 -4.23 -6.63 8.09
C TYR A 55 -2.94 -5.84 8.00
N TYR A 56 -2.90 -4.73 8.73
CA TYR A 56 -1.72 -3.91 8.94
C TYR A 56 -1.28 -4.02 10.40
N LYS A 57 0.01 -4.16 10.62
CA LYS A 57 0.66 -4.14 11.92
C LYS A 57 1.87 -3.21 11.87
N ASP A 58 2.05 -2.41 12.91
CA ASP A 58 3.32 -1.72 13.17
C ASP A 58 3.80 -2.01 14.59
N SER A 59 4.97 -1.49 14.95
CA SER A 59 5.59 -1.70 16.26
C SER A 59 4.79 -1.12 17.44
N LYS A 60 3.83 -0.23 17.18
CA LYS A 60 3.10 0.55 18.20
C LYS A 60 1.63 0.17 18.31
N THR A 61 1.08 -0.54 17.32
CA THR A 61 -0.35 -0.84 17.23
C THR A 61 -0.61 -2.34 17.24
N GLU A 62 -1.65 -2.74 17.96
CA GLU A 62 -2.29 -4.03 17.72
C GLU A 62 -2.76 -4.10 16.26
N GLN A 63 -2.73 -5.32 15.70
CA GLN A 63 -3.10 -5.59 14.32
C GLN A 63 -4.49 -5.02 13.98
N ILE A 64 -4.58 -4.21 12.92
CA ILE A 64 -5.84 -3.61 12.44
C ILE A 64 -6.13 -4.00 11.00
N LYS A 65 -7.40 -4.00 10.59
CA LYS A 65 -7.78 -4.19 9.18
C LYS A 65 -7.12 -3.14 8.28
N PHE A 66 -6.66 -3.56 7.11
CA PHE A 66 -5.96 -2.69 6.15
C PHE A 66 -6.80 -1.49 5.71
N SER A 67 -8.10 -1.65 5.49
CA SER A 67 -9.04 -0.55 5.21
C SER A 67 -9.03 0.53 6.32
N LYS A 68 -8.95 0.12 7.59
CA LYS A 68 -8.87 1.04 8.73
C LYS A 68 -7.50 1.73 8.80
N ALA A 69 -6.43 1.03 8.42
CA ALA A 69 -5.09 1.60 8.35
C ALA A 69 -4.99 2.69 7.26
N LEU A 70 -5.55 2.43 6.07
CA LEU A 70 -5.67 3.41 4.99
C LEU A 70 -6.49 4.63 5.43
N LYS A 71 -7.68 4.40 6.01
CA LYS A 71 -8.55 5.49 6.53
C LYS A 71 -7.85 6.37 7.56
N LYS A 72 -7.00 5.79 8.40
CA LYS A 72 -6.23 6.50 9.45
C LYS A 72 -4.88 7.02 8.96
N ASN A 73 -4.55 6.87 7.68
CA ASN A 73 -3.26 7.24 7.09
C ASN A 73 -2.05 6.64 7.84
N LYS A 74 -2.19 5.42 8.36
CA LYS A 74 -1.11 4.67 9.02
C LYS A 74 -0.13 4.08 8.00
N ILE A 75 -0.67 3.74 6.84
CA ILE A 75 0.05 3.36 5.63
C ILE A 75 -0.73 3.87 4.43
N THR A 76 -0.03 4.20 3.35
CA THR A 76 -0.61 4.63 2.07
C THR A 76 -0.24 3.64 0.96
N ILE A 77 -1.00 3.65 -0.14
CA ILE A 77 -0.68 2.82 -1.30
C ILE A 77 0.68 3.20 -1.89
N ASP A 78 1.01 4.49 -1.96
CA ASP A 78 2.30 4.94 -2.49
C ASP A 78 3.47 4.49 -1.60
N GLU A 79 3.31 4.50 -0.27
CA GLU A 79 4.31 3.91 0.65
C GLU A 79 4.50 2.41 0.39
N ILE A 80 3.42 1.65 0.16
CA ILE A 80 3.50 0.23 -0.18
C ILE A 80 4.25 0.08 -1.51
N ILE A 81 3.81 0.77 -2.55
CA ILE A 81 4.41 0.75 -3.89
C ILE A 81 5.90 1.07 -3.85
N SER A 82 6.36 1.98 -2.99
CA SER A 82 7.79 2.32 -2.87
C SER A 82 8.69 1.16 -2.40
N LYS A 83 8.10 0.05 -1.96
CA LYS A 83 8.78 -1.15 -1.44
C LYS A 83 8.67 -2.35 -2.38
N ASN A 84 8.28 -2.13 -3.63
CA ASN A 84 8.12 -3.19 -4.60
C ASN A 84 9.48 -3.78 -5.02
N SER A 85 9.46 -5.06 -5.40
CA SER A 85 10.64 -5.74 -5.97
C SER A 85 10.81 -5.44 -7.46
N ARG A 86 9.69 -5.32 -8.18
CA ARG A 86 9.67 -5.14 -9.64
C ARG A 86 8.52 -4.24 -10.10
N VAL A 87 8.73 -3.52 -11.19
CA VAL A 87 7.72 -2.70 -11.89
C VAL A 87 7.61 -3.18 -13.33
N ASP A 88 6.38 -3.42 -13.79
CA ASP A 88 6.06 -3.66 -15.20
C ASP A 88 4.98 -2.67 -15.66
N TYR A 89 5.00 -2.34 -16.96
CA TYR A 89 4.09 -1.37 -17.56
C TYR A 89 3.15 -2.08 -18.54
N ALA A 90 1.85 -1.86 -18.39
CA ALA A 90 0.87 -2.43 -19.31
C ALA A 90 0.90 -1.69 -20.66
N ASN A 91 0.59 -2.41 -21.74
CA ASN A 91 0.50 -1.87 -23.09
C ASN A 91 -0.79 -1.05 -23.34
N ASP A 92 -1.50 -0.65 -22.29
CA ASP A 92 -2.74 0.15 -22.35
C ASP A 92 -2.48 1.68 -22.24
N GLY A 93 -1.20 2.06 -22.25
CA GLY A 93 -0.75 3.43 -22.24
C GLY A 93 -0.87 4.12 -20.88
N GLY A 94 -0.79 3.38 -19.77
CA GLY A 94 -0.50 3.98 -18.46
C GLY A 94 -0.76 3.15 -17.20
N SER A 95 -1.28 1.92 -17.29
CA SER A 95 -1.41 1.07 -16.09
C SER A 95 -0.07 0.48 -15.69
N ILE A 96 0.15 0.32 -14.38
CA ILE A 96 1.44 -0.10 -13.83
C ILE A 96 1.21 -1.26 -12.86
N LEU A 97 1.98 -2.33 -13.07
CA LEU A 97 2.03 -3.50 -12.21
C LEU A 97 3.25 -3.42 -11.30
N TYR A 98 3.03 -3.59 -10.01
CA TYR A 98 4.05 -3.68 -8.98
C TYR A 98 4.02 -5.08 -8.38
N THR A 99 5.17 -5.74 -8.37
CA THR A 99 5.34 -7.06 -7.75
C THR A 99 6.03 -6.92 -6.41
N PHE A 100 5.53 -7.67 -5.43
CA PHE A 100 6.07 -7.73 -4.09
C PHE A 100 6.37 -9.19 -3.77
N GLU A 101 7.64 -9.47 -3.53
CA GLU A 101 8.06 -10.72 -2.93
C GLU A 101 7.95 -10.59 -1.41
N ASN A 102 7.68 -11.69 -0.73
CA ASN A 102 7.67 -11.80 0.72
C ASN A 102 8.95 -11.18 1.30
N ASN A 103 8.76 -10.20 2.17
CA ASN A 103 9.83 -9.37 2.71
C ASN A 103 9.42 -8.75 4.06
N GLU A 104 10.14 -7.72 4.50
CA GLU A 104 9.82 -7.02 5.75
C GLU A 104 8.43 -6.36 5.75
N LEU A 105 7.91 -5.99 4.57
CA LEU A 105 6.60 -5.37 4.41
C LEU A 105 5.46 -6.39 4.37
N SER A 106 5.67 -7.63 3.92
CA SER A 106 4.58 -8.60 3.70
C SER A 106 5.01 -10.03 3.99
N ASP A 107 4.12 -10.82 4.60
CA ASP A 107 4.33 -12.27 4.79
C ASP A 107 4.00 -13.14 3.58
N THR A 108 3.50 -12.54 2.50
CA THR A 108 3.03 -13.23 1.30
C THR A 108 3.46 -12.47 0.05
N ASP A 109 3.74 -13.19 -1.04
CA ASP A 109 3.94 -12.58 -2.36
C ASP A 109 2.61 -12.01 -2.86
N PHE A 110 2.63 -10.78 -3.36
CA PHE A 110 1.43 -10.15 -3.90
C PHE A 110 1.76 -9.15 -5.00
N TYR A 111 0.72 -8.72 -5.68
CA TYR A 111 0.80 -7.77 -6.77
C TYR A 111 -0.14 -6.60 -6.51
N ILE A 112 0.27 -5.42 -6.97
CA ILE A 112 -0.59 -4.25 -7.10
C ILE A 112 -0.67 -3.85 -8.56
N LEU A 113 -1.86 -3.87 -9.16
CA LEU A 113 -2.13 -3.23 -10.45
C LEU A 113 -2.79 -1.89 -10.20
N LYS A 114 -2.09 -0.81 -10.56
CA LYS A 114 -2.65 0.54 -10.58
C LYS A 114 -3.16 0.83 -11.99
N CYS A 115 -4.47 0.89 -12.13
CA CYS A 115 -5.10 1.13 -13.41
C CYS A 115 -5.01 2.59 -13.83
N LYS A 116 -4.69 2.81 -15.11
CA LYS A 116 -4.80 4.13 -15.72
C LYS A 116 -6.24 4.61 -15.62
N LYS A 117 -6.41 5.85 -15.14
CA LYS A 117 -7.69 6.53 -15.23
C LYS A 117 -8.16 6.61 -16.67
N ASN A 118 -9.21 5.88 -17.01
CA ASN A 118 -9.78 5.90 -18.36
C ASN A 118 -10.92 6.92 -18.46
N ASN A 119 -11.40 7.18 -19.68
CA ASN A 119 -12.49 8.12 -19.95
C ASN A 119 -13.84 7.69 -19.34
N GLN A 120 -13.93 6.47 -18.81
CA GLN A 120 -15.11 5.96 -18.09
C GLN A 120 -14.99 6.18 -16.57
N GLY A 121 -13.90 6.81 -16.11
CA GLY A 121 -13.68 7.15 -14.70
C GLY A 121 -13.06 6.05 -13.85
N ILE A 122 -12.72 4.89 -14.45
CA ILE A 122 -12.13 3.76 -13.72
C ILE A 122 -10.72 4.13 -13.28
N ASN A 123 -10.48 4.18 -11.97
CA ASN A 123 -9.20 4.51 -11.35
C ASN A 123 -8.91 3.48 -10.23
N ASN A 124 -8.94 2.21 -10.59
CA ASN A 124 -8.88 1.12 -9.63
C ASN A 124 -7.43 0.77 -9.24
N ILE A 125 -7.27 0.32 -8.01
CA ILE A 125 -6.03 -0.27 -7.49
C ILE A 125 -6.39 -1.69 -7.06
N ILE A 126 -5.78 -2.69 -7.68
CA ILE A 126 -6.12 -4.10 -7.46
C ILE A 126 -4.97 -4.77 -6.73
N ILE A 127 -5.27 -5.42 -5.61
CA ILE A 127 -4.33 -6.24 -4.84
C ILE A 127 -4.70 -7.71 -5.06
N GLY A 128 -3.77 -8.53 -5.54
CA GLY A 128 -4.07 -9.94 -5.84
C GLY A 128 -2.83 -10.76 -6.14
N ASN A 129 -3.06 -12.01 -6.55
CA ASN A 129 -2.03 -12.89 -7.11
C ASN A 129 -1.83 -12.64 -8.62
N GLU A 130 -0.83 -13.30 -9.21
CA GLU A 130 -0.49 -13.14 -10.63
C GLU A 130 -1.71 -13.38 -11.55
N THR A 131 -2.46 -14.46 -11.32
CA THR A 131 -3.65 -14.83 -12.09
C THR A 131 -4.71 -13.72 -12.10
N THR A 132 -5.00 -13.12 -10.95
CA THR A 132 -5.98 -12.02 -10.86
C THR A 132 -5.54 -10.80 -11.66
N ILE A 133 -4.26 -10.49 -11.64
CA ILE A 133 -3.73 -9.33 -12.35
C ILE A 133 -3.72 -9.53 -13.87
N THR A 134 -3.57 -10.77 -14.36
CA THR A 134 -3.62 -11.04 -15.81
C THR A 134 -4.96 -10.70 -16.47
N ASN A 135 -6.05 -10.58 -15.69
CA ASN A 135 -7.35 -10.13 -16.19
C ASN A 135 -7.42 -8.61 -16.46
N GLY A 136 -6.39 -7.86 -16.06
CA GLY A 136 -6.19 -6.45 -16.42
C GLY A 136 -7.13 -5.47 -15.73
N CYS A 137 -7.14 -4.24 -16.26
CA CYS A 137 -7.95 -3.14 -15.74
C CYS A 137 -9.36 -3.13 -16.34
N ILE A 138 -10.29 -3.84 -15.71
CA ILE A 138 -11.71 -3.86 -16.09
C ILE A 138 -12.59 -3.04 -15.13
N ASP A 139 -13.81 -2.70 -15.58
CA ASP A 139 -14.82 -2.00 -14.78
C ASP A 139 -15.53 -2.96 -13.83
N TYR A 140 -14.95 -3.20 -12.66
CA TYR A 140 -15.55 -4.08 -11.65
C TYR A 140 -16.87 -3.54 -11.06
N SER A 141 -17.28 -2.29 -11.36
CA SER A 141 -18.60 -1.79 -10.99
C SER A 141 -19.73 -2.29 -11.90
N LYS A 142 -19.38 -2.89 -13.04
CA LYS A 142 -20.31 -3.41 -14.06
C LYS A 142 -20.22 -4.91 -14.27
N VAL A 143 -19.40 -5.60 -13.48
CA VAL A 143 -19.36 -7.06 -13.52
C VAL A 143 -20.45 -7.56 -12.59
N ASP A 144 -21.59 -7.95 -13.18
CA ASP A 144 -22.59 -8.78 -12.49
C ASP A 144 -21.96 -10.15 -12.28
N PHE A 145 -21.49 -10.42 -11.07
CA PHE A 145 -21.13 -11.77 -10.68
C PHE A 145 -22.42 -12.52 -10.34
N LYS A 146 -22.66 -13.63 -11.05
CA LYS A 146 -23.82 -14.52 -10.86
C LYS A 146 -23.50 -15.62 -9.86
#